data_AF-A0AB39WPU1-F1
#
_entry.id   AF-A0AB39WPU1-F1
#
_cell.length_a   1.000
_cell.length_b   1.000
_cell.length_c   1.000
_cell.angle_alpha   90.00
_cell.angle_beta   90.00
_cell.angle_gamma   90.00
#
_symmetry.space_group_name_H-M   'P 1'
#
loop_
_entity.id
_entity.type
_entity.pdbx_description
1 polymer ?
#
loop_
_entity_poly.entity_id
_entity_poly.type
_entity_poly.pdbx_seq_one_letter_code
_entity_poly.pdbx_strand_id
1 'polypeptide(L)' 'MPNHHLAPVELSAYRWAVHCCSYKLDLSHKPDRAVALFEHESAARYFGGLMWPSTFEVVDLQSPVGAGQ' A
#
# COMPACT_ATOMS: atom_id res chain seq x y z
N MET A 1 -5.83 22.51 -16.68
CA MET A 1 -5.11 23.32 -15.68
C MET A 1 -5.01 22.50 -14.39
N PRO A 2 -3.85 22.44 -13.72
CA PRO A 2 -3.74 21.79 -12.42
C PRO A 2 -4.63 22.51 -11.39
N ASN A 3 -5.26 21.74 -10.50
CA ASN A 3 -6.12 22.27 -9.45
C ASN A 3 -5.24 22.91 -8.36
N HIS A 4 -5.36 24.22 -8.16
CA HIS A 4 -4.53 24.99 -7.23
C HIS A 4 -4.81 24.72 -5.75
N HIS A 5 -5.91 24.02 -5.43
CA HIS A 5 -6.19 23.57 -4.06
C HIS A 5 -5.49 22.26 -3.70
N LEU A 6 -4.84 21.59 -4.66
CA LEU A 6 -4.13 20.33 -4.42
C LEU A 6 -2.63 20.59 -4.28
N ALA A 7 -2.05 20.10 -3.19
CA ALA A 7 -0.61 20.06 -3.05
C ALA A 7 0.01 19.10 -4.09
N PRO A 8 1.24 19.36 -4.57
CA PRO A 8 2.00 18.39 -5.34
C PRO A 8 2.17 17.08 -4.56
N VAL A 9 2.11 15.96 -5.26
CA VAL A 9 2.32 14.63 -4.66
C VAL A 9 3.81 14.41 -4.44
N GLU A 10 4.21 14.30 -3.18
CA GLU A 10 5.58 13.95 -2.80
C GLU A 10 5.64 12.46 -2.45
N LEU A 11 6.28 11.64 -3.30
CA LEU A 11 6.30 10.19 -3.12
C LEU A 11 7.00 9.74 -1.82
N SER A 12 8.01 10.48 -1.36
CA SER A 12 8.70 10.24 -0.08
C SER A 12 7.79 10.38 1.15
N ALA A 13 6.67 11.11 1.04
CA ALA A 13 5.71 11.26 2.12
C ALA A 13 4.92 9.97 2.38
N TYR A 14 4.83 9.06 1.41
CA TYR A 14 4.05 7.83 1.55
C TYR A 14 4.94 6.67 1.98
N ARG A 15 5.02 6.43 3.28
CA ARG A 15 5.84 5.36 3.87
C ARG A 15 5.23 3.97 3.75
N TRP A 16 3.91 3.86 3.69
CA TRP A 16 3.22 2.58 3.80
C TRP A 16 2.52 2.20 2.51
N ALA A 17 2.76 0.99 2.03
CA ALA A 17 2.09 0.41 0.88
C ALA A 17 1.11 -0.68 1.30
N VAL A 18 -0.08 -0.70 0.70
CA VAL A 18 -1.05 -1.79 0.87
C VAL A 18 -0.99 -2.71 -0.33
N HIS A 19 -0.89 -4.01 -0.08
CA HIS A 19 -1.00 -5.08 -1.09
C HIS A 19 -2.26 -5.91 -0.78
N CYS A 20 -2.96 -6.39 -1.81
CA CYS A 20 -4.19 -7.18 -1.64
C CYS A 20 -3.90 -8.65 -1.31
N CYS A 21 -2.72 -9.13 -1.71
CA CYS A 21 -2.20 -10.49 -1.58
C CYS A 21 -3.19 -11.55 -2.08
N SER A 22 -3.74 -11.37 -3.28
CA SER A 22 -4.65 -12.31 -3.93
C SER A 22 -4.08 -13.74 -4.06
N TYR A 23 -2.76 -13.89 -4.02
CA TYR A 23 -2.08 -15.19 -3.97
C TYR A 23 -2.48 -16.05 -2.76
N LYS A 24 -2.90 -15.43 -1.63
CA LYS A 24 -3.38 -16.16 -0.44
C LYS A 24 -4.68 -16.92 -0.68
N LEU A 25 -5.38 -16.62 -1.78
CA LEU A 25 -6.60 -17.27 -2.22
C LEU A 25 -6.41 -18.05 -3.52
N ASP A 26 -5.17 -18.29 -3.95
CA ASP A 26 -4.82 -18.92 -5.23
C ASP A 26 -5.41 -18.22 -6.47
N LEU A 27 -5.70 -16.91 -6.36
CA LEU A 27 -6.27 -16.12 -7.46
C LEU A 27 -5.21 -15.52 -8.41
N SER A 28 -3.95 -15.48 -7.96
CA SER A 28 -2.82 -14.99 -8.75
C SER A 28 -1.51 -15.61 -8.25
N HIS A 29 -0.54 -15.77 -9.15
CA HIS A 29 0.79 -16.28 -8.83
C HIS A 29 1.91 -15.25 -9.12
N LYS A 30 1.54 -14.04 -9.54
CA LYS A 30 2.51 -12.95 -9.77
C LYS A 30 2.71 -12.14 -8.50
N PRO A 31 3.90 -11.54 -8.29
CA PRO A 31 4.12 -10.59 -7.21
C PRO A 31 3.05 -9.50 -7.24
N ASP A 32 2.40 -9.30 -6.09
CA ASP A 32 1.32 -8.33 -5.99
C ASP A 32 1.87 -6.91 -5.95
N ARG A 33 1.23 -5.98 -6.67
CA ARG A 33 1.64 -4.57 -6.66
C ARG A 33 0.93 -3.83 -5.54
N ALA A 34 1.54 -2.75 -5.07
CA ALA A 34 0.86 -1.85 -4.14
C ALA A 34 -0.40 -1.29 -4.80
N VAL A 35 -1.55 -1.45 -4.15
CA VAL A 35 -2.84 -0.92 -4.60
C VAL A 35 -3.10 0.50 -4.11
N ALA A 36 -2.44 0.88 -3.00
CA ALA A 36 -2.56 2.19 -2.39
C ALA A 36 -1.32 2.52 -1.55
N LEU A 37 -1.03 3.82 -1.42
CA LEU A 37 0.08 4.37 -0.65
C LEU A 37 -0.45 5.31 0.43
N PHE A 38 0.13 5.26 1.62
CA PHE A 38 -0.30 6.03 2.78
C PHE A 38 0.90 6.61 3.54
N GLU A 39 0.71 7.80 4.10
CA GLU A 39 1.66 8.41 5.04
C GLU A 39 1.65 7.69 6.39
N HIS A 40 0.49 7.23 6.85
CA HIS A 40 0.31 6.62 8.17
C HIS A 40 -0.11 5.15 8.09
N GLU A 41 0.49 4.32 8.93
CA GLU A 41 0.23 2.87 9.00
C GLU A 41 -1.23 2.57 9.39
N SER A 42 -1.78 3.31 10.33
CA SER A 42 -3.15 3.10 10.82
C SER A 42 -4.19 3.28 9.71
N ALA A 43 -4.01 4.29 8.86
CA ALA A 43 -4.86 4.53 7.70
C ALA A 43 -4.72 3.40 6.65
N ALA A 44 -3.48 2.95 6.39
CA ALA A 44 -3.21 1.83 5.50
C ALA A 44 -3.88 0.54 5.98
N ARG A 45 -3.77 0.23 7.28
CA ARG A 45 -4.38 -0.95 7.90
C ARG A 45 -5.90 -0.88 7.87
N TYR A 46 -6.47 0.28 8.17
CA TYR A 46 -7.91 0.49 8.12
C TYR A 46 -8.46 0.29 6.71
N PHE A 47 -7.83 0.92 5.70
CA PHE A 47 -8.21 0.75 4.30
C PHE A 47 -8.10 -0.71 3.85
N GLY A 48 -6.98 -1.37 4.14
CA GLY A 48 -6.76 -2.77 3.79
C GLY A 48 -7.80 -3.70 4.40
N GLY A 49 -8.12 -3.52 5.68
CA GLY A 49 -9.13 -4.31 6.38
C GLY A 49 -10.56 -4.11 5.85
N LEU A 50 -10.89 -2.91 5.36
CA LEU A 50 -12.17 -2.65 4.70
C LEU A 50 -12.28 -3.36 3.34
N MET A 51 -11.19 -3.38 2.57
CA MET A 51 -11.18 -3.91 1.20
C MET A 51 -10.98 -5.42 1.16
N TRP A 52 -10.11 -5.96 2.01
CA TRP A 52 -9.77 -7.37 2.08
C TRP A 52 -9.68 -7.80 3.54
N PRO A 53 -10.76 -8.30 4.14
CA PRO A 53 -10.81 -8.55 5.59
C PRO A 53 -9.69 -9.46 6.14
N SER A 54 -9.11 -10.33 5.32
CA SER A 54 -8.14 -11.33 5.78
C SER A 54 -6.87 -11.50 4.92
N THR A 55 -6.79 -10.89 3.73
CA THR A 55 -5.69 -11.20 2.81
C THR A 55 -4.65 -10.10 2.70
N PHE A 56 -4.99 -8.83 2.93
CA PHE A 56 -4.06 -7.72 2.69
C PHE A 56 -2.79 -7.75 3.56
N GLU A 57 -1.78 -7.04 3.08
CA GLU A 57 -0.57 -6.71 3.84
C GLU A 57 -0.28 -5.22 3.75
N VAL A 58 0.34 -4.69 4.81
CA VAL A 58 0.83 -3.31 4.89
C VAL A 58 2.34 -3.36 5.05
N VAL A 59 3.05 -2.78 4.10
CA VAL A 59 4.52 -2.82 4.01
C VAL A 59 5.10 -1.45 4.30
N ASP A 60 6.10 -1.39 5.17
CA ASP A 60 6.91 -0.19 5.40
C ASP A 60 7.97 -0.05 4.31
N LEU A 61 7.83 0.96 3.44
CA LEU A 61 8.74 1.24 2.34
C LEU A 61 10.08 1.83 2.80
N GLN A 62 10.16 2.34 4.03
CA GLN A 62 11.38 2.90 4.59
C GLN A 62 12.11 1.89 5.50
N SER A 63 11.50 0.74 5.78
CA SER A 63 12.17 -0.33 6.51
C SER A 63 13.18 -1.03 5.61
N PRO A 64 14.44 -1.22 6.04
CA PRO A 64 15.47 -1.89 5.24
C PRO A 64 15.13 -3.35 4.91
N VAL A 65 14.10 -3.93 5.55
CA VAL A 65 13.61 -5.28 5.29
C VAL A 65 12.64 -5.34 4.09
N GLY A 66 12.07 -4.21 3.65
CA GLY A 66 11.05 -4.16 2.58
C GLY A 66 11.59 -3.89 1.17
N ALA A 67 12.87 -3.52 1.03
CA ALA A 67 13.51 -3.22 -0.25
C ALA A 67 14.35 -4.42 -0.74
N GLY A 68 13.69 -5.53 -1.05
CA GLY A 68 14.31 -6.67 -1.73
C GLY A 68 14.31 -7.96 -0.91
N GLN A 69 13.25 -8.73 -1.08
CA GLN A 69 13.32 -10.17 -1.27
C GLN A 69 12.38 -10.56 -2.42
#